data_AF-A0A396JIR8-F1
#
_entry.id   AF-A0A396JIR8-F1
#
_cell.length_a   1.000
_cell.length_b   1.000
_cell.length_c   1.000
_cell.angle_alpha   90.00
_cell.angle_beta   90.00
_cell.angle_gamma   90.00
#
_symmetry.space_group_name_H-M   'P 1'
#
loop_
_entity.id
_entity.type
_entity.pdbx_description
1 polymer ?
#
loop_
_entity_poly.entity_id
_entity_poly.type
_entity_poly.pdbx_seq_one_letter_code
_entity_poly.pdbx_strand_id
1 'polypeptide(L)'
;MLTRKLLYENIYFSTTILHVARFLWMGNRFSCIAHKDFYTTFQIYILDFDTGKWSHYHEMGPFDYVAACGHELDTLYVVFRLWINDQIIFKVSLLGRDIKHIHFGYNVKTKHLTKIEGITMGNFEVWPHVNSLVSFPSTPT
;
A
#
# COMPACT_ATOMS: atom_id res chain seq x y z
N MET A 1 22.62 9.50 21.51
CA MET A 1 21.52 9.82 20.58
C MET A 1 21.83 9.08 19.27
N LEU A 2 21.32 7.86 19.13
CA LEU A 2 21.77 6.90 18.12
C LEU A 2 21.16 7.26 16.75
N THR A 3 22.03 7.56 15.78
CA THR A 3 21.69 7.88 14.40
C THR A 3 20.97 6.68 13.75
N ARG A 4 19.71 6.86 13.34
CA ARG A 4 18.93 5.84 12.61
C ARG A 4 19.53 5.61 11.22
N LYS A 5 20.53 4.74 11.14
CA LYS A 5 20.92 4.07 9.89
C LYS A 5 19.88 2.99 9.63
N LEU A 6 18.92 3.26 8.76
CA LEU A 6 18.01 2.23 8.25
C LEU A 6 18.84 1.23 7.46
N LEU A 7 19.05 0.02 8.00
CA LEU A 7 19.67 -1.09 7.28
C LEU A 7 18.71 -1.54 6.17
N TYR A 8 19.06 -1.20 4.93
CA TYR A 8 18.48 -1.73 3.69
C TYR A 8 19.13 -3.08 3.30
N GLU A 9 19.47 -3.92 4.26
CA GLU A 9 20.16 -5.18 3.96
C GLU A 9 19.20 -6.36 4.01
N ASN A 10 19.10 -7.03 2.86
CA ASN A 10 18.51 -8.35 2.61
C ASN A 10 17.00 -8.41 2.30
N ILE A 11 16.59 -7.73 1.23
CA ILE A 11 15.57 -8.30 0.34
C ILE A 11 16.17 -8.35 -1.08
N TYR A 12 16.69 -9.52 -1.46
CA TYR A 12 17.15 -9.75 -2.84
C TYR A 12 15.93 -9.96 -3.74
N PHE A 13 15.57 -8.93 -4.51
CA PHE A 13 14.65 -9.06 -5.64
C PHE A 13 15.47 -9.38 -6.90
N SER A 14 15.10 -10.45 -7.60
CA SER A 14 15.72 -10.89 -8.86
C SER A 14 15.77 -9.75 -9.89
N THR A 15 16.91 -9.58 -10.54
CA THR A 15 17.36 -8.39 -11.27
C THR A 15 16.81 -8.20 -12.69
N THR A 16 15.63 -8.75 -13.04
CA THR A 16 15.16 -8.71 -14.44
C THR A 16 13.85 -7.99 -14.72
N ILE A 17 13.12 -7.52 -13.70
CA ILE A 17 12.05 -6.54 -13.85
C ILE A 17 12.09 -5.70 -12.57
N LEU A 18 11.99 -4.37 -12.68
CA LEU A 18 11.95 -3.46 -11.54
C LEU A 18 10.67 -3.70 -10.72
N HIS A 19 10.60 -4.81 -9.97
CA HIS A 19 9.50 -5.13 -9.06
C HIS A 19 9.64 -4.22 -7.83
N VAL A 20 9.12 -3.01 -7.95
CA VAL A 20 9.20 -2.01 -6.89
C VAL A 20 8.31 -2.44 -5.74
N ALA A 21 8.91 -3.01 -4.70
CA ALA A 21 8.23 -3.26 -3.44
C ALA A 21 7.70 -1.95 -2.84
N ARG A 22 6.51 -1.99 -2.25
CA ARG A 22 5.87 -0.85 -1.59
C ARG A 22 5.89 -1.07 -0.08
N PHE A 23 6.43 -0.10 0.64
CA PHE A 23 6.48 -0.13 2.08
C PHE A 23 5.39 0.75 2.68
N LEU A 24 4.57 0.18 3.56
CA LEU A 24 3.46 0.88 4.20
C LEU A 24 3.46 0.62 5.71
N TRP A 25 3.06 1.64 6.47
CA TRP A 25 2.73 1.46 7.88
C TRP A 25 1.38 0.77 8.02
N MET A 26 1.35 -0.28 8.84
CA MET A 26 0.16 -1.04 9.23
C MET A 26 -0.02 -0.89 10.75
N GLY A 27 -0.68 0.19 11.18
CA GLY A 27 -0.75 0.53 12.60
C GLY A 27 0.64 0.72 13.19
N ASN A 28 1.02 -0.13 14.15
CA ASN A 28 2.35 -0.13 14.77
C ASN A 28 3.38 -1.04 14.08
N ARG A 29 3.02 -1.70 12.97
CA ARG A 29 3.91 -2.60 12.22
C ARG A 29 4.31 -1.98 10.88
N PHE A 30 5.51 -2.31 10.42
CA PHE A 30 5.97 -1.94 9.09
C PHE A 30 5.76 -3.11 8.13
N SER A 31 5.19 -2.83 6.96
CA SER A 31 4.85 -3.84 5.96
C SER A 31 5.54 -3.58 4.63
N CYS A 32 5.75 -4.64 3.87
CA CYS A 32 6.30 -4.63 2.52
C CYS A 32 5.35 -5.42 1.61
N ILE A 33 4.85 -4.77 0.56
CA ILE A 33 4.02 -5.39 -0.48
C ILE A 33 4.88 -5.56 -1.71
N ALA A 34 5.07 -6.81 -2.13
CA ALA A 34 5.88 -7.17 -3.28
C ALA A 34 5.04 -7.96 -4.29
N HIS A 35 5.40 -7.85 -5.56
CA HIS A 35 4.85 -8.70 -6.61
C HIS A 35 5.39 -10.12 -6.46
N LYS A 36 4.49 -11.11 -6.57
CA LYS A 36 4.87 -12.52 -6.66
C LYS A 36 5.07 -12.95 -8.12
N ASP A 37 4.24 -12.44 -9.01
CA ASP A 37 4.19 -12.76 -10.44
C ASP A 37 4.02 -11.47 -11.27
N PHE A 38 3.72 -11.61 -12.58
CA PHE A 38 3.54 -10.51 -13.53
C PHE A 38 2.26 -9.69 -13.25
N TYR A 39 2.26 -8.96 -12.14
CA TYR A 39 1.27 -7.96 -11.71
C TYR A 39 -0.09 -8.47 -11.22
N THR A 40 -0.29 -9.77 -11.04
CA THR A 40 -1.59 -10.34 -10.64
C THR A 40 -1.69 -10.65 -9.15
N THR A 41 -0.61 -11.14 -8.56
CA THR A 41 -0.55 -11.62 -7.18
C THR A 41 0.49 -10.82 -6.41
N PHE A 42 0.12 -10.41 -5.20
CA PHE A 42 0.98 -9.63 -4.31
C PHE A 42 1.19 -10.36 -2.99
N GLN A 43 2.41 -10.36 -2.49
CA GLN A 43 2.76 -10.87 -1.17
C GLN A 43 3.00 -9.72 -0.22
N ILE A 44 2.47 -9.85 0.98
CA ILE A 44 2.67 -8.92 2.08
C ILE A 44 3.56 -9.57 3.11
N TYR A 45 4.63 -8.87 3.46
CA TYR A 45 5.52 -9.20 4.55
C TYR A 45 5.41 -8.15 5.65
N ILE A 46 5.61 -8.56 6.89
CA ILE A 46 5.70 -7.66 8.05
C ILE A 46 7.08 -7.76 8.68
N LEU A 47 7.60 -6.62 9.10
CA LEU A 47 8.85 -6.51 9.84
C LEU A 47 8.57 -6.66 11.33
N ASP A 48 9.24 -7.61 11.96
CA ASP A 48 9.40 -7.66 13.40
C ASP A 48 10.59 -6.76 13.79
N PHE A 49 10.32 -5.71 14.57
CA PHE A 49 11.33 -4.75 14.99
C PHE A 49 12.30 -5.30 16.04
N ASP A 50 11.88 -6.26 16.84
CA ASP A 50 12.71 -6.83 17.91
C ASP A 50 13.78 -7.75 17.32
N THR A 51 13.42 -8.49 16.27
CA THR A 51 14.33 -9.44 15.60
C THR A 51 14.92 -8.91 14.30
N GLY A 52 14.37 -7.82 13.74
CA GLY A 52 14.75 -7.29 12.43
C GLY A 52 14.35 -8.19 11.26
N LYS A 53 13.52 -9.22 11.49
CA LYS A 53 13.18 -10.22 10.48
C LYS A 53 11.86 -9.91 9.78
N TRP A 54 11.83 -10.16 8.48
CA TRP A 54 10.61 -10.15 7.69
C TRP A 54 9.93 -11.52 7.75
N SER A 55 8.62 -11.52 7.95
CA SER A 55 7.79 -12.74 7.90
C SER A 55 6.62 -12.54 6.94
N HIS A 56 6.22 -13.62 6.25
CA HIS A 56 5.08 -13.58 5.36
C HIS A 56 3.79 -13.39 6.17
N TYR A 57 2.99 -12.40 5.80
CA TYR A 57 1.76 -12.05 6.50
C TYR A 57 0.52 -12.45 5.71
N HIS A 58 0.46 -12.11 4.42
CA HIS A 58 -0.74 -12.28 3.61
C HIS A 58 -0.41 -12.35 2.12
N GLU A 59 -1.18 -13.15 1.38
CA GLU A 59 -1.15 -13.18 -0.08
C GLU A 59 -2.44 -12.56 -0.62
N MET A 60 -2.29 -11.52 -1.44
CA MET A 60 -3.36 -10.98 -2.26
C MET A 60 -3.36 -11.70 -3.59
N GLY A 61 -4.40 -12.51 -3.81
CA GLY A 61 -4.65 -13.11 -5.13
C GLY A 61 -5.07 -12.06 -6.17
N PRO A 62 -5.33 -12.50 -7.41
CA PRO A 62 -5.87 -11.64 -8.45
C PRO A 62 -7.17 -10.98 -7.98
N PHE A 63 -7.30 -9.70 -8.32
CA PHE A 63 -8.44 -8.89 -7.94
C PHE A 63 -9.65 -9.17 -8.85
N ASP A 64 -10.79 -9.51 -8.26
CA ASP A 64 -12.06 -9.67 -8.99
C ASP A 64 -12.68 -8.29 -9.27
N TYR A 65 -12.18 -7.63 -10.32
CA TYR A 65 -12.71 -6.34 -10.75
C TYR A 65 -14.12 -6.44 -11.33
N VAL A 66 -14.52 -7.60 -11.86
CA VAL A 66 -15.88 -7.82 -12.37
C VAL A 66 -16.88 -7.74 -11.21
N ALA A 67 -16.58 -8.40 -10.08
CA ALA A 67 -17.41 -8.28 -8.88
C ALA A 67 -17.45 -6.84 -8.33
N ALA A 68 -16.33 -6.11 -8.39
CA ALA A 68 -16.24 -4.75 -7.83
C ALA A 68 -16.80 -3.64 -8.75
N CYS A 69 -16.76 -3.83 -10.07
CA CYS A 69 -17.07 -2.79 -11.07
C CYS A 69 -18.16 -3.19 -12.08
N GLY A 70 -18.59 -4.45 -12.09
CA GLY A 70 -19.54 -5.01 -13.06
C GLY A 70 -18.93 -5.32 -14.44
N HIS A 71 -17.63 -5.13 -14.64
CA HIS A 71 -16.92 -5.39 -15.89
C HIS A 71 -15.43 -5.62 -15.63
N GLU A 72 -14.75 -6.26 -16.60
CA GLU A 72 -13.29 -6.42 -16.56
C GLU A 72 -12.58 -5.08 -16.78
N LEU A 73 -11.36 -4.98 -16.26
CA LEU A 73 -10.52 -3.79 -16.38
C LEU A 73 -9.21 -4.14 -17.08
N ASP A 74 -8.89 -3.40 -18.15
CA ASP A 74 -7.57 -3.46 -18.77
C ASP A 74 -6.57 -2.67 -17.91
N THR A 75 -5.87 -3.35 -17.01
CA THR A 75 -4.99 -2.70 -16.02
C THR A 75 -3.59 -2.47 -16.58
N LEU A 76 -3.07 -1.24 -16.43
CA LEU A 76 -1.69 -0.88 -16.77
C LEU A 76 -0.72 -1.11 -15.61
N TYR A 77 -1.05 -0.59 -14.42
CA TYR A 77 -0.28 -0.83 -13.18
C TYR A 77 -1.11 -0.52 -11.92
N VAL A 78 -0.68 -1.11 -10.80
CA VAL A 78 -1.29 -0.94 -9.47
C VAL A 78 -0.33 -0.14 -8.57
N VAL A 79 -0.87 0.84 -7.84
CA VAL A 79 -0.11 1.64 -6.87
C VAL A 79 -0.78 1.61 -5.50
N PHE A 80 -0.16 0.91 -4.54
CA PHE A 80 -0.58 0.94 -3.15
C PHE A 80 -0.29 2.31 -2.52
N ARG A 81 -1.27 2.86 -1.78
CA ARG A 81 -1.21 4.21 -1.23
C ARG A 81 -1.10 4.22 0.29
N LEU A 82 -1.99 3.50 0.95
CA LEU A 82 -2.11 3.55 2.40
C LEU A 82 -2.76 2.28 2.94
N TRP A 83 -2.51 2.01 4.21
CA TRP A 83 -3.11 0.91 4.95
C TRP A 83 -3.71 1.46 6.23
N ILE A 84 -5.02 1.32 6.39
CA ILE A 84 -5.75 1.72 7.60
C ILE A 84 -6.55 0.52 8.09
N ASN A 85 -6.33 0.13 9.35
CA ASN A 85 -6.96 -1.05 9.95
C ASN A 85 -6.70 -2.31 9.10
N ASP A 86 -7.76 -2.96 8.63
CA ASP A 86 -7.68 -4.13 7.76
C ASP A 86 -7.81 -3.77 6.26
N GLN A 87 -7.81 -2.48 5.91
CA GLN A 87 -8.04 -1.99 4.55
C GLN A 87 -6.79 -1.40 3.92
N ILE A 88 -6.43 -1.93 2.76
CA ILE A 88 -5.37 -1.40 1.92
C ILE A 88 -6.02 -0.63 0.79
N ILE A 89 -5.68 0.65 0.69
CA ILE A 89 -6.17 1.51 -0.38
C ILE A 89 -5.10 1.63 -1.46
N PHE A 90 -5.51 1.39 -2.70
CA PHE A 90 -4.64 1.44 -3.85
C PHE A 90 -5.36 2.03 -5.06
N LYS A 91 -4.54 2.47 -6.02
CA LYS A 91 -4.98 3.03 -7.30
C LYS A 91 -4.63 2.07 -8.41
N VAL A 92 -5.59 1.80 -9.28
CA VAL A 92 -5.40 1.04 -10.53
C VAL A 92 -5.43 2.03 -11.69
N SER A 93 -4.37 2.02 -12.49
CA SER A 93 -4.31 2.77 -13.76
C SER A 93 -4.81 1.89 -14.88
N LEU A 94 -5.71 2.41 -15.71
CA LEU A 94 -6.30 1.68 -16.82
C LEU A 94 -5.62 2.01 -18.15
N LEU A 95 -5.58 1.02 -19.04
CA LEU A 95 -5.21 1.18 -20.44
C LEU A 95 -6.34 1.90 -21.19
N GLY A 96 -6.01 2.90 -21.99
CA GLY A 96 -6.98 3.67 -22.76
C GLY A 96 -6.34 4.86 -23.48
N ARG A 97 -7.14 5.60 -24.27
CA ARG A 97 -6.66 6.84 -24.93
C ARG A 97 -6.19 7.89 -23.90
N ASP A 98 -6.84 7.93 -22.75
CA ASP A 98 -6.46 8.72 -21.59
C ASP A 98 -6.21 7.79 -20.40
N ILE A 99 -5.14 8.07 -19.62
CA ILE A 99 -4.86 7.32 -18.38
C ILE A 99 -5.94 7.64 -17.36
N LYS A 100 -6.79 6.65 -17.09
CA LYS A 100 -7.83 6.70 -16.07
C LYS A 100 -7.35 6.01 -14.81
N HIS A 101 -7.79 6.51 -13.66
CA HIS A 101 -7.45 5.96 -12.35
C HIS A 101 -8.71 5.61 -11.57
N ILE A 102 -8.76 4.38 -11.05
CA ILE A 102 -9.80 3.92 -10.13
C ILE A 102 -9.16 3.59 -8.79
N HIS A 103 -9.80 4.00 -7.69
CA HIS A 103 -9.35 3.68 -6.35
C HIS A 103 -10.14 2.51 -5.79
N PHE A 104 -9.44 1.62 -5.10
CA PHE A 104 -10.01 0.43 -4.47
C PHE A 104 -9.55 0.32 -3.03
N GLY A 105 -10.41 -0.26 -2.20
CA GLY A 105 -10.08 -0.80 -0.90
C GLY A 105 -10.07 -2.32 -0.93
N TYR A 106 -9.01 -2.93 -0.43
CA TYR A 106 -8.93 -4.37 -0.22
C TYR A 106 -8.84 -4.70 1.26
N ASN A 107 -9.81 -5.47 1.74
CA ASN A 107 -9.84 -5.93 3.11
C ASN A 107 -8.99 -7.19 3.25
N VAL A 108 -7.90 -7.14 4.01
CA VAL A 108 -6.99 -8.30 4.15
C VAL A 108 -7.62 -9.48 4.89
N LYS A 109 -8.58 -9.23 5.79
CA LYS A 109 -9.25 -10.29 6.55
C LYS A 109 -10.30 -11.01 5.73
N THR A 110 -11.18 -10.25 5.06
CA THR A 110 -12.28 -10.82 4.27
C THR A 110 -11.89 -11.13 2.83
N LYS A 111 -10.73 -10.65 2.38
CA LYS A 111 -10.24 -10.71 1.00
C LYS A 111 -11.18 -10.03 0.00
N HIS A 112 -12.06 -9.15 0.49
CA HIS A 112 -13.03 -8.47 -0.34
C HIS A 112 -12.44 -7.20 -0.95
N LEU A 113 -12.68 -7.01 -2.25
CA LEU A 113 -12.33 -5.81 -2.99
C LEU A 113 -13.55 -4.91 -3.09
N THR A 114 -13.37 -3.61 -2.84
CA THR A 114 -14.45 -2.63 -2.95
C THR A 114 -13.96 -1.42 -3.72
N LYS A 115 -14.70 -1.03 -4.75
CA LYS A 115 -14.45 0.21 -5.48
C LYS A 115 -14.77 1.39 -4.56
N ILE A 116 -13.85 2.36 -4.48
CA ILE A 116 -14.05 3.57 -3.69
C ILE A 116 -14.63 4.64 -4.60
N GLU A 117 -15.86 5.04 -4.31
CA GLU A 117 -16.54 6.14 -5.00
C GLU A 117 -16.29 7.45 -4.25
N GLY A 118 -16.25 8.57 -4.97
CA GLY A 118 -16.05 9.90 -4.38
C GLY A 118 -14.61 10.44 -4.43
N ILE A 119 -13.62 9.63 -4.78
CA ILE A 119 -12.32 10.15 -5.23
C ILE A 119 -12.44 10.37 -6.75
N THR A 120 -12.61 11.61 -7.17
CA THR A 120 -12.65 11.99 -8.60
C THR A 120 -11.44 11.41 -9.34
N MET A 121 -11.59 11.08 -10.63
CA MET A 121 -10.44 10.64 -11.44
C MET A 121 -9.32 11.67 -11.40
N GLY A 122 -8.12 11.26 -11.00
CA GLY A 122 -6.95 12.16 -10.89
C GLY A 122 -5.76 11.56 -10.16
N ASN A 123 -4.69 12.35 -10.05
CA ASN A 123 -3.48 12.01 -9.30
C ASN A 123 -3.49 12.71 -7.95
N PHE A 124 -3.82 11.97 -6.90
CA PHE A 124 -3.78 12.47 -5.52
C PHE A 124 -2.66 11.76 -4.76
N GLU A 125 -1.88 12.56 -4.02
CA GLU A 125 -0.93 12.08 -3.05
C GLU A 125 -1.52 12.29 -1.65
N VAL A 126 -1.63 11.20 -0.89
CA VAL A 126 -2.05 11.27 0.51
C VAL A 126 -0.79 11.44 1.34
N TRP A 127 -0.56 12.64 1.83
CA TRP A 127 0.55 12.94 2.72
C TRP A 127 0.14 12.64 4.17
N PRO A 128 0.97 11.95 4.97
CA PRO A 128 0.68 11.80 6.39
C PRO A 128 0.78 13.18 7.05
N HIS A 129 -0.37 13.74 7.43
CA HIS A 129 -0.39 14.91 8.30
C HIS A 129 0.13 14.49 9.67
N VAL A 130 1.33 14.93 10.02
CA VAL A 130 1.80 14.92 11.40
C VAL A 130 1.05 16.03 12.13
N ASN A 131 -0.05 15.68 12.80
CA ASN A 131 -0.64 16.54 13.81
C ASN A 131 0.36 16.62 14.97
N SER A 132 1.30 17.55 14.89
CA SER A 132 2.08 17.95 16.06
C SER A 132 1.13 18.69 16.99
N LEU A 133 0.76 18.07 18.11
CA LEU A 133 0.11 18.76 19.22
C LEU A 133 1.13 19.75 19.79
N VAL A 134 1.13 20.98 19.29
CA VAL A 134 1.90 22.08 19.89
C VAL A 134 1.16 22.50 21.14
N SER A 135 1.65 22.09 22.32
CA SER A 135 1.27 22.71 23.57
C SER A 135 1.91 24.09 23.66
N PHE A 136 1.09 25.14 23.74
CA PHE A 136 1.58 26.47 24.09
C PHE A 136 1.98 26.47 25.56
N PRO A 137 3.14 27.05 25.93
CA PRO A 137 3.51 27.19 27.33
C PRO A 137 2.45 28.05 28.04
N SER A 138 1.89 27.52 29.11
CA SER A 138 0.99 28.25 30.00
C SER A 138 1.74 29.48 30.53
N THR A 139 1.16 30.66 30.38
CA THR A 139 1.71 31.89 30.97
C THR A 139 1.82 31.71 32.48
N PRO A 140 2.95 32.05 33.12
CA PRO A 140 3.04 32.06 34.57
C PRO A 140 2.15 33.18 35.11
N THR A 141 1.30 32.84 36.09
CA THR A 141 0.53 33.79 36.93
C THR A 141 1.43 34.67 37.78
#